data_AF-A0AAU2XE67-F1
#
_entry.id   AF-A0AAU2XE67-F1
#
_cell.length_a   1.000
_cell.length_b   1.000
_cell.length_c   1.000
_cell.angle_alpha   90.00
_cell.angle_beta   90.00
_cell.angle_gamma   90.00
#
_symmetry.space_group_name_H-M   'P 1'
#
loop_
_entity.id
_entity.type
_entity.pdbx_description
1 polymer ?
#
loop_
_entity_poly.entity_id
_entity_poly.type
_entity_poly.pdbx_seq_one_letter_code
_entity_poly.pdbx_strand_id
1 'polypeptide(L)'
;MALVGCDSDEKAAGTAADGKPAPAGAATSGAGTGSGSGPVGLATAKPFTGPAVPGLAGKPSWSVGFSADPPGPSEPVVVALGSTVVVATPVPSPSVPYEYGVSDHAVRFHRVEFRDAATGTVRKSLQLYGEVSAETWSGKPAIVVRGRTVVPSDGLSAEKRAWVVEAYDEQATRLGGTELPALGQAGGRDVRVVDGWVVEVAGLPGNTTVVRAADRPGTEVRLTCLNSQCGPRPLVAGTVMIQEIAGRQTLSPGRLAAFDPVTGARRWDTDTVERPVGSDPAAYSTGQLPHLLGAFDGKVLIGWSTKQFGMGEVLGLHDPVTGKLLATGPTIAEGVSSWFTDPTGKLAVVSDGDHVAVWEAGTFRTLWQQASDEAKIATDAVVGGVLYVNGGKPDRNDGDVRTMMAIDVRTKQILARNLPNAGIEPIGAGYALYRVPWAIHIFRVENRPAQS
;
A
#
# COMPACT_ATOMS: atom_id res chain seq x y z
N MET A 1 -27.44 38.85 -40.57
CA MET A 1 -28.67 38.67 -41.38
C MET A 1 -29.38 37.46 -40.81
N ALA A 2 -30.26 37.62 -39.81
CA ALA A 2 -31.63 38.11 -39.93
C ALA A 2 -32.50 37.04 -40.63
N LEU A 3 -33.61 36.51 -40.08
CA LEU A 3 -34.54 37.08 -39.10
C LEU A 3 -35.56 35.99 -38.66
N VAL A 4 -36.18 36.24 -37.49
CA VAL A 4 -37.60 35.96 -37.08
C VAL A 4 -37.97 34.49 -36.80
N GLY A 5 -38.57 34.11 -35.65
CA GLY A 5 -39.19 34.84 -34.54
C GLY A 5 -40.68 34.49 -34.43
N CYS A 6 -41.13 33.99 -33.26
CA CYS A 6 -42.51 34.08 -32.76
C CYS A 6 -42.55 33.65 -31.28
N ASP A 7 -42.65 34.63 -30.39
CA ASP A 7 -43.18 34.52 -29.03
C ASP A 7 -44.71 34.51 -29.06
N SER A 8 -45.35 33.92 -28.04
CA SER A 8 -46.59 34.42 -27.43
C SER A 8 -46.80 33.78 -26.05
N ASP A 9 -46.75 34.63 -25.03
CA ASP A 9 -47.26 34.42 -23.67
C ASP A 9 -48.79 34.19 -23.64
N GLU A 10 -49.31 33.48 -22.64
CA GLU A 10 -50.35 34.05 -21.74
C GLU A 10 -50.64 33.20 -20.48
N LYS A 11 -50.87 33.93 -19.37
CA LYS A 11 -51.32 33.52 -18.02
C LYS A 11 -52.80 33.04 -18.06
N ALA A 12 -53.51 32.54 -17.05
CA ALA A 12 -53.44 32.66 -15.59
C ALA A 12 -54.44 31.69 -14.90
N ALA A 13 -54.22 31.48 -13.59
CA ALA A 13 -55.18 31.53 -12.48
C ALA A 13 -56.01 30.30 -12.00
N GLY A 14 -55.83 30.02 -10.69
CA GLY A 14 -56.86 29.66 -9.68
C GLY A 14 -57.22 28.17 -9.55
N THR A 15 -57.50 27.56 -8.39
CA THR A 15 -57.56 27.95 -6.98
C THR A 15 -57.65 26.65 -6.15
N ALA A 16 -57.32 26.69 -4.86
CA ALA A 16 -57.30 25.57 -3.91
C ALA A 16 -58.68 25.10 -3.39
N ALA A 17 -58.78 23.87 -2.88
CA ALA A 17 -59.30 23.52 -1.53
C ALA A 17 -59.45 21.99 -1.29
N ASP A 18 -58.81 21.53 -0.22
CA ASP A 18 -59.25 20.63 0.87
C ASP A 18 -59.94 19.26 0.65
N GLY A 19 -59.30 18.22 1.24
CA GLY A 19 -59.92 17.46 2.33
C GLY A 19 -60.26 15.98 2.08
N LYS A 20 -59.48 15.07 2.70
CA LYS A 20 -59.90 14.03 3.68
C LYS A 20 -59.07 12.72 3.58
N PRO A 21 -58.66 12.09 4.70
CA PRO A 21 -57.75 10.93 4.71
C PRO A 21 -58.44 9.55 4.90
N ALA A 22 -57.63 8.50 4.64
CA ALA A 22 -57.71 7.08 5.04
C ALA A 22 -58.61 6.15 4.18
N PRO A 23 -58.33 4.82 4.06
CA PRO A 23 -57.60 3.98 5.03
C PRO A 23 -56.58 2.95 4.46
N ALA A 24 -55.88 2.33 5.42
CA ALA A 24 -55.04 1.16 5.25
C ALA A 24 -55.80 -0.02 4.63
N GLY A 25 -55.20 -0.65 3.61
CA GLY A 25 -55.65 -1.90 3.01
C GLY A 25 -54.50 -2.92 3.04
N ALA A 26 -54.74 -4.03 3.71
CA ALA A 26 -53.82 -5.16 3.80
C ALA A 26 -53.78 -5.99 2.51
N ALA A 27 -52.61 -6.59 2.29
CA ALA A 27 -52.32 -7.81 1.53
C ALA A 27 -52.69 -7.86 0.04
N THR A 28 -51.66 -8.03 -0.80
CA THR A 28 -51.67 -9.12 -1.79
C THR A 28 -50.24 -9.45 -2.23
N SER A 29 -49.86 -10.69 -1.96
CA SER A 29 -48.69 -11.37 -2.47
C SER A 29 -48.74 -11.44 -3.99
N GLY A 30 -47.97 -10.59 -4.66
CA GLY A 30 -47.65 -10.71 -6.09
C GLY A 30 -46.24 -11.24 -6.25
N ALA A 31 -46.13 -12.55 -6.44
CA ALA A 31 -44.89 -13.20 -6.87
C ALA A 31 -44.58 -12.78 -8.31
N GLY A 32 -43.92 -11.63 -8.47
CA GLY A 32 -43.28 -11.25 -9.71
C GLY A 32 -41.91 -11.91 -9.77
N THR A 33 -41.77 -12.94 -10.60
CA THR A 33 -40.49 -13.50 -11.06
C THR A 33 -39.75 -12.44 -11.88
N GLY A 34 -39.19 -11.45 -11.19
CA GLY A 34 -38.18 -10.56 -11.73
C GLY A 34 -36.86 -11.30 -11.70
N SER A 35 -36.32 -11.61 -12.87
CA SER A 35 -34.92 -11.94 -13.11
C SER A 35 -34.06 -10.73 -12.68
N GLY A 36 -33.91 -10.53 -11.37
CA GLY A 36 -32.92 -9.64 -10.81
C GLY A 36 -31.58 -10.34 -10.92
N SER A 37 -30.70 -9.87 -11.80
CA SER A 37 -29.27 -10.17 -11.70
C SER A 37 -28.78 -9.64 -10.36
N GLY A 38 -28.83 -10.51 -9.35
CA GLY A 38 -28.23 -10.25 -8.05
C GLY A 38 -26.76 -9.85 -8.23
N PRO A 39 -26.21 -9.03 -7.33
CA PRO A 39 -24.81 -8.65 -7.42
C PRO A 39 -23.94 -9.90 -7.48
N VAL A 40 -23.06 -9.99 -8.48
CA VAL A 40 -22.12 -11.10 -8.66
C VAL A 40 -21.32 -11.24 -7.36
N GLY A 41 -21.65 -12.26 -6.57
CA GLY A 41 -20.94 -12.58 -5.34
C GLY A 41 -19.58 -13.19 -5.65
N LEU A 42 -18.66 -13.11 -4.69
CA LEU A 42 -17.43 -13.90 -4.73
C LEU A 42 -17.79 -15.38 -4.87
N ALA A 43 -17.16 -16.07 -5.82
CA ALA A 43 -17.37 -17.50 -6.01
C ALA A 43 -16.77 -18.27 -4.83
N THR A 44 -17.39 -19.39 -4.47
CA THR A 44 -16.77 -20.36 -3.56
C THR A 44 -15.48 -20.86 -4.23
N ALA A 45 -14.32 -20.63 -3.60
CA ALA A 45 -13.06 -21.16 -4.10
C ALA A 45 -13.08 -22.69 -4.13
N LYS A 46 -12.39 -23.29 -5.11
CA LYS A 46 -12.08 -24.71 -5.04
C LYS A 46 -11.15 -24.95 -3.85
N PRO A 47 -11.23 -26.13 -3.19
CA PRO A 47 -10.32 -26.48 -2.12
C PRO A 47 -8.85 -26.39 -2.56
N PHE A 48 -7.99 -25.95 -1.66
CA PHE A 48 -6.54 -26.01 -1.88
C PHE A 48 -6.09 -27.48 -1.97
N THR A 49 -5.43 -27.83 -3.07
CA THR A 49 -4.88 -29.17 -3.34
C THR A 49 -3.37 -29.14 -3.59
N GLY A 50 -2.73 -27.99 -3.34
CA GLY A 50 -1.29 -27.81 -3.51
C GLY A 50 -0.46 -28.51 -2.43
N PRO A 51 0.89 -28.50 -2.57
CA PRO A 51 1.79 -29.06 -1.58
C PRO A 51 1.75 -28.26 -0.28
N ALA A 52 2.27 -28.84 0.80
CA ALA A 52 2.53 -28.10 2.03
C ALA A 52 3.52 -26.96 1.78
N VAL A 53 3.24 -25.79 2.35
CA VAL A 53 4.03 -24.58 2.16
C VAL A 53 4.70 -24.22 3.49
N PRO A 54 6.03 -24.33 3.64
CA PRO A 54 6.71 -24.14 4.93
C PRO A 54 6.43 -22.78 5.58
N GLY A 55 6.11 -22.74 6.87
CA GLY A 55 5.78 -21.50 7.58
C GLY A 55 4.30 -21.09 7.47
N LEU A 56 3.51 -21.82 6.68
CA LEU A 56 2.05 -21.74 6.66
C LEU A 56 1.44 -22.99 7.31
N ALA A 57 0.23 -22.84 7.85
CA ALA A 57 -0.54 -23.97 8.34
C ALA A 57 -0.76 -25.03 7.26
N GLY A 58 -0.86 -26.30 7.65
CA GLY A 58 -1.02 -27.42 6.70
C GLY A 58 -2.27 -27.35 5.81
N LYS A 59 -3.25 -26.50 6.15
CA LYS A 59 -4.44 -26.20 5.35
C LYS A 59 -4.79 -24.71 5.46
N PRO A 60 -5.40 -24.10 4.42
CA PRO A 60 -5.89 -22.74 4.52
C PRO A 60 -7.03 -22.67 5.54
N SER A 61 -7.11 -21.55 6.25
CA SER A 61 -8.23 -21.20 7.13
C SER A 61 -9.54 -21.11 6.32
N TRP A 62 -9.46 -20.46 5.16
CA TRP A 62 -10.55 -20.33 4.19
C TRP A 62 -10.00 -19.82 2.86
N SER A 63 -10.85 -19.68 1.85
CA SER A 63 -10.43 -19.28 0.51
C SER A 63 -11.51 -18.48 -0.19
N VAL A 64 -11.08 -17.57 -1.08
CA VAL A 64 -11.96 -16.75 -1.91
C VAL A 64 -11.67 -17.04 -3.39
N GLY A 65 -12.71 -17.38 -4.14
CA GLY A 65 -12.61 -17.64 -5.57
C GLY A 65 -12.81 -16.36 -6.36
N PHE A 66 -12.06 -16.20 -7.44
CA PHE A 66 -12.25 -15.13 -8.41
C PHE A 66 -12.09 -15.69 -9.83
N SER A 67 -12.69 -15.01 -10.81
CA SER A 67 -12.57 -15.42 -12.21
C SER A 67 -11.42 -14.66 -12.87
N ALA A 68 -10.45 -15.39 -13.41
CA ALA A 68 -9.41 -14.81 -14.26
C ALA A 68 -9.96 -14.35 -15.62
N ASP A 69 -11.11 -14.89 -16.03
CA ASP A 69 -11.76 -14.57 -17.31
C ASP A 69 -12.77 -13.41 -17.16
N PRO A 70 -12.72 -12.39 -18.03
CA PRO A 70 -13.77 -11.38 -18.14
C PRO A 70 -15.12 -12.00 -18.53
N PRO A 71 -16.27 -11.50 -18.03
CA PRO A 71 -16.42 -10.34 -17.15
C PRO A 71 -16.49 -10.78 -15.67
N GLY A 72 -15.50 -11.53 -15.21
CA GLY A 72 -15.28 -11.76 -13.79
C GLY A 72 -14.92 -10.47 -13.04
N PRO A 73 -15.16 -10.40 -11.72
CA PRO A 73 -14.55 -9.35 -10.92
C PRO A 73 -13.03 -9.45 -11.09
N SER A 74 -12.40 -8.32 -11.42
CA SER A 74 -10.94 -8.20 -11.36
C SER A 74 -10.44 -8.61 -9.97
N GLU A 75 -9.23 -9.10 -9.92
CA GLU A 75 -8.62 -9.68 -8.72
C GLU A 75 -8.86 -8.83 -7.46
N PRO A 76 -9.34 -9.43 -6.35
CA PRO A 76 -9.66 -8.69 -5.15
C PRO A 76 -8.40 -8.23 -4.41
N VAL A 77 -8.46 -7.03 -3.82
CA VAL A 77 -7.45 -6.57 -2.86
C VAL A 77 -7.73 -7.23 -1.52
N VAL A 78 -6.70 -7.84 -0.91
CA VAL A 78 -6.81 -8.55 0.38
C VAL A 78 -5.83 -7.96 1.39
N VAL A 79 -6.34 -7.66 2.59
CA VAL A 79 -5.58 -7.01 3.68
C VAL A 79 -5.97 -7.64 5.01
N ALA A 80 -5.05 -7.85 5.96
CA ALA A 80 -5.43 -8.19 7.34
C ALA A 80 -5.28 -7.00 8.29
N LEU A 81 -6.32 -6.78 9.11
CA LEU A 81 -6.41 -5.81 10.17
C LEU A 81 -6.70 -6.56 11.47
N GLY A 82 -5.65 -6.94 12.21
CA GLY A 82 -5.83 -7.69 13.46
C GLY A 82 -6.58 -9.00 13.26
N SER A 83 -7.76 -9.12 13.86
CA SER A 83 -8.58 -10.35 13.77
C SER A 83 -9.45 -10.44 12.51
N THR A 84 -9.41 -9.41 11.67
CA THR A 84 -10.24 -9.26 10.48
C THR A 84 -9.37 -9.30 9.22
N VAL A 85 -9.83 -9.99 8.17
CA VAL A 85 -9.31 -9.86 6.81
C VAL A 85 -10.33 -9.09 5.99
N VAL A 86 -9.88 -8.05 5.31
CA VAL A 86 -10.66 -7.25 4.38
C VAL A 86 -10.45 -7.76 2.97
N VAL A 87 -11.55 -8.05 2.27
CA VAL A 87 -11.56 -8.43 0.85
C VAL A 87 -12.32 -7.35 0.09
N ALA A 88 -11.62 -6.56 -0.71
CA ALA A 88 -12.20 -5.51 -1.55
C ALA A 88 -12.31 -6.00 -2.99
N THR A 89 -13.53 -6.27 -3.43
CA THR A 89 -13.82 -6.79 -4.77
C THR A 89 -14.40 -5.67 -5.62
N PRO A 90 -13.79 -5.34 -6.77
CA PRO A 90 -14.36 -4.39 -7.72
C PRO A 90 -15.73 -4.88 -8.18
N VAL A 91 -16.75 -4.02 -8.10
CA VAL A 91 -18.09 -4.29 -8.60
C VAL A 91 -18.39 -3.43 -9.83
N PRO A 92 -19.17 -3.93 -10.81
CA PRO A 92 -19.64 -3.12 -11.91
C PRO A 92 -20.32 -1.85 -11.38
N SER A 93 -19.93 -0.71 -11.94
CA SER A 93 -20.53 0.58 -11.56
C SER A 93 -22.03 0.54 -11.87
N PRO A 94 -22.93 0.92 -10.93
CA PRO A 94 -24.33 1.12 -11.25
C PRO A 94 -24.45 2.35 -12.15
N SER A 95 -24.36 2.15 -13.46
CA SER A 95 -24.71 3.13 -14.51
C SER A 95 -24.30 4.57 -14.19
N VAL A 96 -23.03 4.80 -13.83
CA VAL A 96 -22.47 6.16 -13.86
C VAL A 96 -22.16 6.44 -15.33
N PRO A 97 -22.72 7.49 -15.96
CA PRO A 97 -22.45 7.81 -17.35
C PRO A 97 -20.94 7.89 -17.55
N TYR A 98 -20.45 7.10 -18.50
CA TYR A 98 -19.04 6.99 -18.85
C TYR A 98 -18.53 8.39 -19.21
N GLU A 99 -17.78 9.02 -18.30
CA GLU A 99 -17.29 10.39 -18.50
C GLU A 99 -16.12 10.31 -19.49
N TYR A 100 -16.40 10.68 -20.73
CA TYR A 100 -15.43 10.69 -21.83
C TYR A 100 -14.23 11.58 -21.46
N GLY A 101 -13.02 11.00 -21.40
CA GLY A 101 -11.77 11.78 -21.31
C GLY A 101 -10.91 11.55 -20.07
N VAL A 102 -11.37 10.77 -19.08
CA VAL A 102 -10.50 10.31 -17.98
C VAL A 102 -10.29 8.81 -18.14
N SER A 103 -9.11 8.39 -18.60
CA SER A 103 -8.69 6.99 -18.49
C SER A 103 -8.43 6.66 -17.03
N ASP A 104 -9.50 6.60 -16.23
CA ASP A 104 -9.47 6.40 -14.78
C ASP A 104 -9.88 4.96 -14.45
N HIS A 105 -9.11 4.00 -14.99
CA HIS A 105 -9.35 2.58 -14.74
C HIS A 105 -9.19 2.16 -13.28
N ALA A 106 -8.67 3.03 -12.41
CA ALA A 106 -8.32 2.78 -11.01
C ALA A 106 -9.42 3.13 -10.00
N VAL A 107 -10.38 4.00 -10.33
CA VAL A 107 -11.45 4.39 -9.39
C VAL A 107 -12.72 3.62 -9.73
N ARG A 108 -13.12 2.70 -8.85
CA ARG A 108 -14.31 1.87 -9.02
C ARG A 108 -15.11 1.80 -7.73
N PHE A 109 -16.34 1.33 -7.84
CA PHE A 109 -17.02 0.81 -6.66
C PHE A 109 -16.38 -0.51 -6.25
N HIS A 110 -16.10 -0.63 -4.95
CA HIS A 110 -15.66 -1.86 -4.32
C HIS A 110 -16.70 -2.30 -3.31
N ARG A 111 -17.09 -3.57 -3.42
CA ARG A 111 -17.68 -4.27 -2.29
C ARG A 111 -16.55 -4.66 -1.35
N VAL A 112 -16.51 -4.05 -0.18
CA VAL A 112 -15.47 -4.26 0.83
C VAL A 112 -16.04 -5.10 1.97
N GLU A 113 -15.56 -6.33 2.11
CA GLU A 113 -16.04 -7.27 3.10
C GLU A 113 -15.03 -7.45 4.23
N PHE A 114 -15.48 -7.22 5.46
CA PHE A 114 -14.72 -7.44 6.67
C PHE A 114 -15.05 -8.84 7.17
N ARG A 115 -14.09 -9.76 7.01
CA ARG A 115 -14.25 -11.18 7.30
C ARG A 115 -13.44 -11.56 8.54
N ASP A 116 -13.96 -12.49 9.33
CA ASP A 116 -13.18 -13.14 10.38
C ASP A 116 -11.94 -13.81 9.77
N ALA A 117 -10.75 -13.53 10.30
CA ALA A 117 -9.52 -14.04 9.72
C ALA A 117 -9.39 -15.58 9.83
N ALA A 118 -9.97 -16.19 10.87
CA ALA A 118 -9.89 -17.63 11.11
C ALA A 118 -10.94 -18.41 10.31
N THR A 119 -12.15 -17.88 10.13
CA THR A 119 -13.27 -18.62 9.53
C THR A 119 -13.67 -18.11 8.15
N GLY A 120 -13.28 -16.89 7.78
CA GLY A 120 -13.72 -16.22 6.56
C GLY A 120 -15.16 -15.72 6.60
N THR A 121 -15.86 -15.86 7.72
CA THR A 121 -17.24 -15.39 7.90
C THR A 121 -17.30 -13.87 7.74
N VAL A 122 -18.18 -13.38 6.85
CA VAL A 122 -18.41 -11.94 6.67
C VAL A 122 -19.06 -11.38 7.94
N ARG A 123 -18.38 -10.46 8.62
CA ARG A 123 -18.89 -9.74 9.79
C ARG A 123 -19.65 -8.48 9.35
N LYS A 124 -19.13 -7.78 8.34
CA LYS A 124 -19.69 -6.53 7.80
C LYS A 124 -19.29 -6.33 6.35
N SER A 125 -20.10 -5.58 5.60
CA SER A 125 -19.78 -5.19 4.23
C SER A 125 -20.06 -3.70 4.03
N LEU A 126 -19.18 -3.04 3.29
CA LEU A 126 -19.33 -1.66 2.84
C LEU A 126 -19.33 -1.61 1.31
N GLN A 127 -19.97 -0.59 0.76
CA GLN A 127 -19.80 -0.19 -0.64
C GLN A 127 -19.00 1.11 -0.64
N LEU A 128 -17.76 1.04 -1.13
CA LEU A 128 -16.82 2.16 -1.10
C LEU A 128 -16.45 2.52 -2.53
N TYR A 129 -16.39 3.82 -2.83
CA TYR A 129 -15.99 4.33 -4.14
C TYR A 129 -14.58 4.91 -4.04
N GLY A 130 -13.60 4.26 -4.66
CA GLY A 130 -12.20 4.65 -4.53
C GLY A 130 -11.24 3.49 -4.63
N GLU A 131 -9.96 3.81 -4.67
CA GLU A 131 -8.88 2.84 -4.53
C GLU A 131 -8.74 2.43 -3.05
N VAL A 132 -8.64 1.13 -2.79
CA VAL A 132 -8.52 0.56 -1.43
C VAL A 132 -7.10 0.09 -1.20
N SER A 133 -6.50 0.49 -0.07
CA SER A 133 -5.14 0.13 0.33
C SER A 133 -5.07 -0.22 1.82
N ALA A 134 -4.04 -0.98 2.21
CA ALA A 134 -3.69 -1.25 3.60
C ALA A 134 -2.68 -0.21 4.08
N GLU A 135 -2.96 0.47 5.19
CA GLU A 135 -2.02 1.43 5.77
C GLU A 135 -2.12 1.39 7.30
N THR A 136 -1.32 2.21 7.97
CA THR A 136 -1.55 2.55 9.38
C THR A 136 -2.28 3.89 9.49
N TRP A 137 -3.01 4.07 10.59
CA TRP A 137 -3.69 5.30 10.97
C TRP A 137 -3.51 5.51 12.47
N SER A 138 -2.70 6.51 12.84
CA SER A 138 -2.37 6.81 14.24
C SER A 138 -1.86 5.57 15.01
N GLY A 139 -0.95 4.82 14.39
CA GLY A 139 -0.31 3.63 14.92
C GLY A 139 -1.14 2.34 14.83
N LYS A 140 -2.35 2.39 14.27
CA LYS A 140 -3.23 1.22 14.14
C LYS A 140 -3.36 0.78 12.69
N PRO A 141 -3.39 -0.53 12.37
CA PRO A 141 -3.76 -0.99 11.04
C PRO A 141 -5.14 -0.47 10.63
N ALA A 142 -5.25 0.02 9.41
CA ALA A 142 -6.49 0.52 8.83
C ALA A 142 -6.57 0.17 7.33
N ILE A 143 -7.78 0.10 6.79
CA ILE A 143 -7.94 0.28 5.35
C ILE A 143 -8.07 1.76 5.04
N VAL A 144 -7.45 2.20 3.96
CA VAL A 144 -7.56 3.55 3.44
C VAL A 144 -8.21 3.51 2.07
N VAL A 145 -9.25 4.33 1.90
CA VAL A 145 -9.97 4.52 0.66
C VAL A 145 -9.61 5.90 0.10
N ARG A 146 -9.03 5.93 -1.10
CA ARG A 146 -8.78 7.15 -1.87
C ARG A 146 -9.83 7.25 -2.96
N GLY A 147 -10.78 8.14 -2.79
CA GLY A 147 -12.01 8.15 -3.58
C GLY A 147 -12.48 9.54 -3.94
N ARG A 148 -13.68 9.60 -4.53
CA ARG A 148 -14.38 10.87 -4.75
C ARG A 148 -15.71 10.86 -4.01
N THR A 149 -16.05 11.98 -3.43
CA THR A 149 -17.42 12.26 -2.97
C THR A 149 -18.08 13.20 -3.97
N VAL A 150 -19.32 12.88 -4.33
CA VAL A 150 -20.20 13.74 -5.11
C VAL A 150 -21.33 14.19 -4.19
N VAL A 151 -21.43 15.49 -3.96
CA VAL A 151 -22.60 16.09 -3.35
C VAL A 151 -23.48 16.58 -4.50
N PRO A 152 -24.62 15.90 -4.78
CA PRO A 152 -25.48 16.28 -5.89
C PRO A 152 -26.02 17.69 -5.68
N SER A 153 -26.32 18.38 -6.79
CA SER A 153 -27.02 19.66 -6.73
C SER A 153 -28.38 19.49 -6.06
N ASP A 154 -28.71 20.37 -5.12
CA ASP A 154 -30.05 20.51 -4.54
C ASP A 154 -30.96 21.46 -5.35
N GLY A 155 -30.52 21.87 -6.55
CA GLY A 155 -31.19 22.86 -7.39
C GLY A 155 -30.89 24.32 -7.03
N LEU A 156 -30.22 24.59 -5.91
CA LEU A 156 -29.80 25.92 -5.47
C LEU A 156 -28.27 26.07 -5.48
N SER A 157 -27.56 24.99 -5.18
CA SER A 157 -26.11 24.88 -5.20
C SER A 157 -25.66 24.02 -6.39
N ALA A 158 -24.50 24.37 -6.96
CA ALA A 158 -23.89 23.52 -7.97
C ALA A 158 -23.44 22.19 -7.34
N GLU A 159 -23.45 21.13 -8.14
CA GLU A 159 -22.85 19.84 -7.73
C GLU A 159 -21.41 20.05 -7.29
N LYS A 160 -21.07 19.59 -6.07
CA LYS A 160 -19.69 19.66 -5.55
C LYS A 160 -19.06 18.28 -5.69
N ARG A 161 -17.89 18.25 -6.34
CA ARG A 161 -17.02 17.07 -6.40
C ARG A 161 -15.76 17.33 -5.58
N ALA A 162 -15.41 16.39 -4.72
CA ALA A 162 -14.17 16.44 -3.96
C ALA A 162 -13.50 15.07 -3.99
N TRP A 163 -12.18 15.07 -4.02
CA TRP A 163 -11.39 13.88 -3.72
C TRP A 163 -11.31 13.73 -2.20
N VAL A 164 -11.38 12.51 -1.70
CA VAL A 164 -11.35 12.22 -0.28
C VAL A 164 -10.38 11.09 0.03
N VAL A 165 -9.79 11.17 1.21
CA VAL A 165 -9.14 10.06 1.88
C VAL A 165 -9.99 9.70 3.08
N GLU A 166 -10.34 8.43 3.22
CA GLU A 166 -11.07 7.92 4.39
C GLU A 166 -10.40 6.67 4.92
N ALA A 167 -10.34 6.54 6.25
CA ALA A 167 -9.79 5.37 6.90
C ALA A 167 -10.83 4.64 7.74
N TYR A 168 -10.74 3.31 7.75
CA TYR A 168 -11.65 2.43 8.51
C TYR A 168 -10.86 1.39 9.30
N ASP A 169 -11.34 1.07 10.50
CA ASP A 169 -10.76 0.05 11.38
C ASP A 169 -11.22 -1.38 11.04
N GLU A 170 -10.77 -2.36 11.82
CA GLU A 170 -11.10 -3.79 11.64
C GLU A 170 -12.61 -4.10 11.86
N GLN A 171 -13.38 -3.19 12.47
CA GLN A 171 -14.84 -3.26 12.66
C GLN A 171 -15.62 -2.47 11.59
N ALA A 172 -14.92 -1.95 10.57
CA ALA A 172 -15.46 -1.07 9.55
C ALA A 172 -16.08 0.21 10.12
N THR A 173 -15.53 0.72 11.21
CA THR A 173 -15.83 2.04 11.77
C THR A 173 -14.88 3.04 11.14
N ARG A 174 -15.42 4.19 10.73
CA ARG A 174 -14.61 5.27 10.15
C ARG A 174 -13.71 5.86 11.24
N LEU A 175 -12.39 5.78 11.03
CA LEU A 175 -11.36 6.32 11.92
C LEU A 175 -11.15 7.82 11.70
N GLY A 176 -11.33 8.28 10.46
CA GLY A 176 -11.13 9.65 10.07
C GLY A 176 -11.11 9.80 8.56
N GLY A 177 -10.90 11.02 8.10
CA GLY A 177 -10.77 11.33 6.68
C GLY A 177 -10.61 12.81 6.43
N THR A 178 -10.16 13.15 5.23
CA THR A 178 -9.95 14.53 4.81
C THR A 178 -10.31 14.71 3.33
N GLU A 179 -10.84 15.88 2.98
CA GLU A 179 -10.95 16.30 1.58
C GLU A 179 -9.54 16.62 1.08
N LEU A 180 -9.17 16.02 -0.04
CA LEU A 180 -7.97 16.42 -0.78
C LEU A 180 -8.28 17.72 -1.52
N PRO A 181 -7.34 18.68 -1.58
CA PRO A 181 -7.55 19.88 -2.37
C PRO A 181 -7.88 19.51 -3.81
N ALA A 182 -8.62 20.39 -4.50
CA ALA A 182 -8.91 20.23 -5.92
C ALA A 182 -7.60 20.26 -6.72
N LEU A 183 -6.97 19.10 -6.84
CA LEU A 183 -5.80 18.91 -7.67
C LEU A 183 -6.20 19.27 -9.10
N GLY A 184 -5.36 20.05 -9.79
CA GLY A 184 -5.49 20.22 -11.23
C GLY A 184 -5.53 18.88 -11.96
N GLN A 185 -5.64 18.88 -13.29
CA GLN A 185 -5.88 17.69 -14.12
C GLN A 185 -5.01 16.43 -13.87
N ALA A 186 -3.93 16.51 -13.07
CA ALA A 186 -3.15 15.37 -12.58
C ALA A 186 -3.82 14.54 -11.45
N GLY A 187 -5.05 14.88 -11.02
CA GLY A 187 -6.03 13.97 -10.41
C GLY A 187 -5.50 12.94 -9.40
N GLY A 188 -5.25 13.34 -8.14
CA GLY A 188 -5.23 12.45 -6.97
C GLY A 188 -4.18 11.32 -6.93
N ARG A 189 -3.45 11.05 -8.01
CA ARG A 189 -2.58 9.87 -8.17
C ARG A 189 -1.31 9.94 -7.33
N ASP A 190 -0.82 11.15 -7.05
CA ASP A 190 0.41 11.38 -6.27
C ASP A 190 0.13 11.64 -4.78
N VAL A 191 -1.02 11.15 -4.29
CA VAL A 191 -1.40 11.23 -2.88
C VAL A 191 -1.16 9.90 -2.19
N ARG A 192 -0.30 9.89 -1.19
CA ARG A 192 -0.04 8.74 -0.31
C ARG A 192 -0.59 9.02 1.08
N VAL A 193 -1.03 7.96 1.75
CA VAL A 193 -1.43 8.02 3.16
C VAL A 193 -0.48 7.14 3.94
N VAL A 194 0.14 7.66 4.99
CA VAL A 194 1.03 6.90 5.87
C VAL A 194 0.77 7.33 7.29
N ASP A 195 0.34 6.40 8.13
CA ASP A 195 0.07 6.66 9.55
C ASP A 195 -0.88 7.84 9.83
N GLY A 196 -1.90 8.01 8.97
CA GLY A 196 -2.83 9.16 9.05
C GLY A 196 -2.26 10.47 8.49
N TRP A 197 -1.05 10.48 7.93
CA TRP A 197 -0.51 11.60 7.18
C TRP A 197 -0.82 11.47 5.70
N VAL A 198 -1.43 12.51 5.14
CA VAL A 198 -1.57 12.67 3.69
C VAL A 198 -0.32 13.36 3.17
N VAL A 199 0.40 12.66 2.32
CA VAL A 199 1.58 13.15 1.62
C VAL A 199 1.18 13.38 0.17
N GLU A 200 1.38 14.59 -0.32
CA GLU A 200 1.07 15.01 -1.67
C GLU A 200 2.32 15.60 -2.32
N VAL A 201 2.61 15.20 -3.56
CA VAL A 201 3.58 15.91 -4.40
C VAL A 201 2.84 16.98 -5.19
N ALA A 202 3.12 18.24 -4.91
CA ALA A 202 2.44 19.42 -5.43
C ALA A 202 3.37 20.35 -6.21
N GLY A 203 2.74 21.21 -7.03
CA GLY A 203 3.39 22.19 -7.91
C GLY A 203 3.78 21.59 -9.24
N LEU A 204 3.84 22.40 -10.30
CA LEU A 204 4.61 22.06 -11.50
C LEU A 204 5.96 22.78 -11.36
N PRO A 205 7.10 22.08 -11.45
CA PRO A 205 7.28 20.70 -11.91
C PRO A 205 7.45 19.67 -10.75
N GLY A 206 6.49 19.48 -9.86
CA GLY A 206 6.51 18.41 -8.84
C GLY A 206 7.59 18.57 -7.76
N ASN A 207 7.96 19.80 -7.43
CA ASN A 207 9.09 20.10 -6.53
C ASN A 207 8.67 20.39 -5.08
N THR A 208 7.39 20.30 -4.73
CA THR A 208 6.94 20.55 -3.35
C THR A 208 6.26 19.31 -2.81
N THR A 209 6.68 18.82 -1.66
CA THR A 209 5.92 17.83 -0.90
C THR A 209 5.10 18.55 0.16
N VAL A 210 3.79 18.30 0.15
CA VAL A 210 2.85 18.81 1.14
C VAL A 210 2.44 17.67 2.03
N VAL A 211 2.67 17.83 3.33
CA VAL A 211 2.31 16.81 4.34
C VAL A 211 1.27 17.39 5.27
N ARG A 212 0.17 16.66 5.43
CA ARG A 212 -0.99 17.09 6.21
C ARG A 212 -1.45 15.95 7.12
N ALA A 213 -1.82 16.28 8.34
CA ALA A 213 -2.50 15.32 9.20
C ALA A 213 -3.95 15.18 8.73
N ALA A 214 -4.38 13.97 8.40
CA ALA A 214 -5.73 13.73 7.91
C ALA A 214 -6.82 13.96 8.98
N ASP A 215 -6.47 13.83 10.25
CA ASP A 215 -7.36 14.00 11.40
C ASP A 215 -7.27 15.40 12.06
N ARG A 216 -6.31 16.23 11.63
CA ARG A 216 -6.02 17.54 12.22
C ARG A 216 -5.96 18.62 11.13
N PRO A 217 -7.12 19.11 10.66
CA PRO A 217 -7.18 20.16 9.65
C PRO A 217 -6.41 21.41 10.10
N GLY A 218 -5.64 22.00 9.19
CA GLY A 218 -4.78 23.15 9.45
C GLY A 218 -3.32 22.83 9.78
N THR A 219 -2.97 21.56 9.99
CA THR A 219 -1.56 21.13 10.07
C THR A 219 -1.05 20.82 8.66
N GLU A 220 -0.32 21.75 8.07
CA GLU A 220 0.28 21.60 6.74
C GLU A 220 1.75 22.00 6.77
N VAL A 221 2.62 21.08 6.34
CA VAL A 221 4.05 21.33 6.14
C VAL A 221 4.35 21.25 4.66
N ARG A 222 5.05 22.26 4.13
CA ARG A 222 5.53 22.29 2.73
C ARG A 222 7.03 22.15 2.70
N LEU A 223 7.52 21.17 1.96
CA LEU A 223 8.94 20.91 1.76
C LEU A 223 9.29 21.03 0.27
N THR A 224 10.35 21.74 -0.06
CA THR A 224 10.82 21.89 -1.45
C THR A 224 11.94 20.88 -1.75
N CYS A 225 11.77 20.12 -2.83
CA CYS A 225 12.69 19.10 -3.34
C CYS A 225 13.65 19.65 -4.41
N LEU A 226 14.74 18.92 -4.67
CA LEU A 226 15.67 19.21 -5.76
C LEU A 226 15.10 18.72 -7.12
N ASN A 227 15.42 19.42 -8.21
CA ASN A 227 15.36 18.92 -9.59
C ASN A 227 14.01 18.40 -10.13
N SER A 228 12.91 19.10 -9.89
CA SER A 228 11.59 18.80 -10.50
C SER A 228 11.05 17.38 -10.26
N GLN A 229 11.66 16.65 -9.33
CA GLN A 229 11.31 15.28 -9.01
C GLN A 229 11.56 15.12 -7.51
N CYS A 230 10.54 15.35 -6.69
CA CYS A 230 10.58 14.78 -5.34
C CYS A 230 10.78 13.27 -5.49
N GLY A 231 11.93 12.76 -5.04
CA GLY A 231 12.18 11.32 -4.96
C GLY A 231 11.00 10.64 -4.25
N PRO A 232 10.61 9.42 -4.66
CA PRO A 232 9.21 9.06 -4.65
C PRO A 232 8.52 8.97 -3.29
N ARG A 233 9.20 8.96 -2.12
CA ARG A 233 8.51 8.62 -0.85
C ARG A 233 9.16 9.25 0.40
N PRO A 234 8.59 10.29 1.01
CA PRO A 234 8.89 10.56 2.41
C PRO A 234 8.43 9.37 3.27
N LEU A 235 9.22 9.07 4.30
CA LEU A 235 8.94 8.06 5.31
C LEU A 235 8.43 8.75 6.56
N VAL A 236 7.29 8.31 7.09
CA VAL A 236 6.87 8.67 8.44
C VAL A 236 7.24 7.53 9.38
N ALA A 237 8.10 7.82 10.36
CA ALA A 237 8.54 6.90 11.39
C ALA A 237 8.22 7.50 12.76
N GLY A 238 7.07 7.12 13.33
CA GLY A 238 6.56 7.69 14.57
C GLY A 238 6.29 9.19 14.43
N THR A 239 6.98 10.02 15.22
CA THR A 239 6.79 11.48 15.22
C THR A 239 7.72 12.22 14.25
N VAL A 240 8.30 11.53 13.27
CA VAL A 240 9.29 12.09 12.36
C VAL A 240 8.92 11.75 10.93
N MET A 241 9.04 12.73 10.06
CA MET A 241 9.03 12.54 8.62
C MET A 241 10.44 12.69 8.07
N ILE A 242 10.87 11.76 7.22
CA ILE A 242 12.19 11.77 6.59
C ILE A 242 12.00 11.84 5.08
N GLN A 243 12.68 12.77 4.45
CA GLN A 243 12.57 13.01 3.02
C GLN A 243 13.92 13.42 2.42
N GLU A 244 14.11 13.09 1.14
CA GLU A 244 15.17 13.67 0.33
C GLU A 244 14.94 15.16 0.05
N ILE A 245 15.92 16.00 0.41
CA ILE A 245 15.89 17.44 0.16
C ILE A 245 17.08 17.88 -0.69
N ALA A 246 16.90 19.03 -1.32
CA ALA A 246 17.95 19.75 -2.01
C ALA A 246 19.16 20.03 -1.11
N GLY A 247 20.34 19.86 -1.70
CA GLY A 247 21.57 20.41 -1.13
C GLY A 247 21.52 21.95 -1.06
N ARG A 248 22.40 22.55 -0.24
CA ARG A 248 22.37 24.01 0.02
C ARG A 248 22.70 24.89 -1.20
N GLN A 249 23.21 24.31 -2.28
CA GLN A 249 23.55 24.99 -3.54
C GLN A 249 23.07 24.18 -4.75
N THR A 250 22.94 24.81 -5.91
CA THR A 250 22.51 24.20 -7.20
C THR A 250 23.38 23.04 -7.68
N LEU A 251 24.56 22.85 -7.08
CA LEU A 251 25.50 21.76 -7.36
C LEU A 251 25.74 20.86 -6.13
N SER A 252 25.07 21.12 -5.00
CA SER A 252 25.22 20.28 -3.82
C SER A 252 24.43 18.98 -4.02
N PRO A 253 25.02 17.81 -3.73
CA PRO A 253 24.30 16.55 -3.65
C PRO A 253 23.06 16.72 -2.78
N GLY A 254 21.97 16.05 -3.15
CA GLY A 254 20.82 15.93 -2.26
C GLY A 254 21.21 15.20 -0.97
N ARG A 255 20.30 15.20 -0.01
CA ARG A 255 20.50 14.55 1.30
C ARG A 255 19.17 14.13 1.87
N LEU A 256 19.16 13.19 2.81
CA LEU A 256 17.97 12.94 3.60
C LEU A 256 17.92 13.93 4.76
N ALA A 257 16.73 14.46 5.04
CA ALA A 257 16.47 15.29 6.20
C ALA A 257 15.22 14.83 6.93
N ALA A 258 15.30 14.90 8.25
CA ALA A 258 14.19 14.61 9.14
C ALA A 258 13.53 15.89 9.64
N PHE A 259 12.21 15.85 9.72
CA PHE A 259 11.36 16.95 10.13
C PHE A 259 10.33 16.46 11.14
N ASP A 260 9.96 17.36 12.04
CA ASP A 260 8.74 17.24 12.80
C ASP A 260 7.54 17.43 11.84
N PRO A 261 6.66 16.43 11.66
CA PRO A 261 5.58 16.50 10.68
C PRO A 261 4.45 17.46 11.10
N VAL A 262 4.42 17.90 12.38
CA VAL A 262 3.42 18.85 12.88
C VAL A 262 3.88 20.29 12.66
N THR A 263 5.14 20.58 13.00
CA THR A 263 5.68 21.95 12.97
C THR A 263 6.50 22.27 11.73
N GLY A 264 6.92 21.24 10.97
CA GLY A 264 7.89 21.37 9.89
C GLY A 264 9.32 21.65 10.37
N ALA A 265 9.55 21.67 11.70
CA ALA A 265 10.87 21.95 12.26
C ALA A 265 11.85 20.84 11.86
N ARG A 266 12.97 21.24 11.26
CA ARG A 266 14.05 20.31 10.91
C ARG A 266 14.72 19.75 12.16
N ARG A 267 14.94 18.44 12.19
CA ARG A 267 15.58 17.72 13.31
C ARG A 267 17.04 17.38 13.01
N TRP A 268 17.30 16.68 11.91
CA TRP A 268 18.64 16.27 11.50
C TRP A 268 18.72 16.08 9.98
N ASP A 269 19.93 15.86 9.46
CA ASP A 269 20.17 15.49 8.06
C ASP A 269 21.38 14.57 7.91
N THR A 270 21.52 13.95 6.73
CA THR A 270 22.64 13.03 6.47
C THR A 270 24.01 13.70 6.31
N ASP A 271 24.09 15.04 6.35
CA ASP A 271 25.37 15.75 6.41
C ASP A 271 25.91 15.83 7.85
N THR A 272 25.02 15.74 8.84
CA THR A 272 25.32 16.01 10.26
C THR A 272 25.30 14.77 11.14
N VAL A 273 24.72 13.67 10.67
CA VAL A 273 24.68 12.40 11.41
C VAL A 273 25.92 11.54 11.16
N GLU A 274 26.22 10.67 12.12
CA GLU A 274 27.26 9.65 12.00
C GLU A 274 26.93 8.67 10.87
N ARG A 275 27.96 8.26 10.12
CA ARG A 275 27.83 7.31 9.00
C ARG A 275 28.32 5.94 9.42
N PRO A 276 27.74 4.86 8.88
CA PRO A 276 28.25 3.51 9.12
C PRO A 276 29.70 3.36 8.64
N VAL A 277 30.45 2.53 9.35
CA VAL A 277 31.81 2.15 8.95
C VAL A 277 31.77 1.45 7.60
N GLY A 278 32.66 1.82 6.68
CA GLY A 278 32.70 1.28 5.32
C GLY A 278 31.93 2.12 4.29
N SER A 279 31.26 3.20 4.71
CA SER A 279 30.74 4.20 3.78
C SER A 279 31.87 5.06 3.21
N ASP A 280 31.73 5.52 1.97
CA ASP A 280 32.68 6.40 1.29
C ASP A 280 32.22 7.87 1.41
N PRO A 281 32.95 8.71 2.15
CA PRO A 281 32.60 10.12 2.27
C PRO A 281 32.63 10.89 0.94
N ALA A 282 33.42 10.44 -0.04
CA ALA A 282 33.54 11.06 -1.35
C ALA A 282 32.38 10.71 -2.30
N ALA A 283 31.61 9.65 -2.04
CA ALA A 283 30.41 9.34 -2.83
C ALA A 283 29.34 10.44 -2.75
N TYR A 284 29.28 11.12 -1.61
CA TYR A 284 28.36 12.23 -1.43
C TYR A 284 28.79 13.44 -2.24
N SER A 285 30.09 13.74 -2.34
CA SER A 285 30.55 14.89 -3.13
C SER A 285 30.34 14.69 -4.64
N THR A 286 30.09 13.47 -5.12
CA THR A 286 29.76 13.16 -6.52
C THR A 286 28.27 13.05 -6.83
N GLY A 287 27.39 13.33 -5.86
CA GLY A 287 25.95 13.32 -6.10
C GLY A 287 25.23 12.04 -5.68
N GLN A 288 25.92 11.03 -5.12
CA GLN A 288 25.23 9.85 -4.62
C GLN A 288 24.50 10.16 -3.32
N LEU A 289 23.20 9.84 -3.31
CA LEU A 289 22.31 10.12 -2.20
C LEU A 289 22.25 8.90 -1.28
N PRO A 290 22.16 9.09 0.05
CA PRO A 290 21.80 7.99 0.93
C PRO A 290 20.42 7.46 0.55
N HIS A 291 20.29 6.15 0.45
CA HIS A 291 19.05 5.47 0.06
C HIS A 291 18.18 5.21 1.29
N LEU A 292 17.04 5.90 1.38
CA LEU A 292 16.06 5.66 2.45
C LEU A 292 15.26 4.38 2.14
N LEU A 293 15.58 3.29 2.82
CA LEU A 293 14.92 2.00 2.61
C LEU A 293 13.56 1.96 3.32
N GLY A 294 13.52 2.33 4.60
CA GLY A 294 12.28 2.46 5.36
C GLY A 294 12.48 2.37 6.87
N ALA A 295 11.44 1.96 7.60
CA ALA A 295 11.47 1.81 9.05
C ALA A 295 11.17 0.37 9.47
N PHE A 296 11.88 -0.11 10.49
CA PHE A 296 11.60 -1.39 11.14
C PHE A 296 12.06 -1.35 12.61
N ASP A 297 11.33 -2.02 13.50
CA ASP A 297 11.56 -1.98 14.96
C ASP A 297 11.72 -0.55 15.54
N GLY A 298 10.92 0.40 15.02
CA GLY A 298 10.96 1.81 15.42
C GLY A 298 12.23 2.57 15.00
N LYS A 299 13.06 1.99 14.14
CA LYS A 299 14.33 2.54 13.65
C LYS A 299 14.25 2.75 12.15
N VAL A 300 15.14 3.58 11.60
CA VAL A 300 15.18 3.89 10.17
C VAL A 300 16.40 3.26 9.53
N LEU A 301 16.18 2.56 8.42
CA LEU A 301 17.21 1.90 7.64
C LEU A 301 17.63 2.78 6.47
N ILE A 302 18.94 3.07 6.40
CA ILE A 302 19.53 3.91 5.35
C ILE A 302 20.68 3.14 4.69
N GLY A 303 20.68 3.06 3.36
CA GLY A 303 21.82 2.61 2.56
C GLY A 303 22.80 3.76 2.32
N TRP A 304 24.06 3.56 2.69
CA TRP A 304 25.13 4.53 2.50
C TRP A 304 26.12 4.03 1.45
N SER A 305 26.42 4.83 0.43
CA SER A 305 27.35 4.42 -0.62
C SER A 305 28.72 4.04 -0.07
N THR A 306 29.28 2.96 -0.61
CA THR A 306 30.62 2.43 -0.25
C THR A 306 31.71 2.84 -1.24
N LYS A 307 31.34 3.45 -2.36
CA LYS A 307 32.26 3.87 -3.42
C LYS A 307 31.76 5.16 -4.05
N GLN A 308 32.71 6.02 -4.44
CA GLN A 308 32.44 7.26 -5.15
C GLN A 308 31.65 7.07 -6.46
N PHE A 309 31.90 5.95 -7.14
CA PHE A 309 31.23 5.52 -8.36
C PHE A 309 30.86 4.04 -8.22
N GLY A 310 29.58 3.73 -8.33
CA GLY A 310 29.04 2.36 -8.21
C GLY A 310 27.79 2.31 -7.36
N MET A 311 27.18 1.14 -7.27
CA MET A 311 25.89 0.97 -6.57
C MET A 311 26.07 0.41 -5.15
N GLY A 312 27.27 0.00 -4.75
CA GLY A 312 27.47 -0.69 -3.47
C GLY A 312 27.11 0.16 -2.26
N GLU A 313 26.34 -0.42 -1.33
CA GLU A 313 25.82 0.25 -0.14
C GLU A 313 26.22 -0.51 1.14
N VAL A 314 26.52 0.22 2.21
CA VAL A 314 26.56 -0.31 3.58
C VAL A 314 25.36 0.20 4.33
N LEU A 315 24.69 -0.70 5.04
CA LEU A 315 23.46 -0.34 5.76
C LEU A 315 23.77 0.32 7.10
N GLY A 316 23.02 1.37 7.42
CA GLY A 316 23.03 2.04 8.72
C GLY A 316 21.63 2.01 9.33
N LEU A 317 21.55 1.67 10.61
CA LEU A 317 20.31 1.74 11.38
C LEU A 317 20.36 2.97 12.27
N HIS A 318 19.40 3.88 12.11
CA HIS A 318 19.39 5.18 12.77
C HIS A 318 18.17 5.32 13.69
N ASP A 319 18.37 6.05 14.78
CA ASP A 319 17.26 6.57 15.57
C ASP A 319 16.51 7.65 14.76
N PRO A 320 15.20 7.51 14.53
CA PRO A 320 14.45 8.44 13.67
C PRO A 320 14.41 9.85 14.24
N VAL A 321 14.46 10.02 15.57
CA VAL A 321 14.27 11.32 16.24
C VAL A 321 15.54 12.16 16.20
N THR A 322 16.68 11.53 16.45
CA THR A 322 17.99 12.18 16.63
C THR A 322 18.92 12.00 15.45
N GLY A 323 18.66 11.02 14.58
CA GLY A 323 19.54 10.64 13.47
C GLY A 323 20.77 9.83 13.91
N LYS A 324 20.91 9.58 15.22
CA LYS A 324 22.04 8.84 15.80
C LYS A 324 22.16 7.47 15.14
N LEU A 325 23.37 7.13 14.67
CA LEU A 325 23.68 5.79 14.21
C LEU A 325 23.63 4.83 15.40
N LEU A 326 22.80 3.80 15.28
CA LEU A 326 22.63 2.74 16.27
C LEU A 326 23.49 1.53 15.91
N ALA A 327 23.60 1.22 14.62
CA ALA A 327 24.42 0.11 14.15
C ALA A 327 24.80 0.22 12.67
N THR A 328 25.93 -0.40 12.33
CA THR A 328 26.36 -0.71 10.96
C THR A 328 25.93 -2.12 10.60
N GLY A 329 25.22 -2.27 9.49
CA GLY A 329 24.72 -3.54 8.97
C GLY A 329 25.61 -4.13 7.87
N PRO A 330 25.08 -5.10 7.08
CA PRO A 330 25.82 -5.71 6.00
C PRO A 330 26.13 -4.73 4.86
N THR A 331 27.16 -5.05 4.09
CA THR A 331 27.48 -4.40 2.82
C THR A 331 26.84 -5.17 1.67
N ILE A 332 26.11 -4.46 0.81
CA ILE A 332 25.42 -4.96 -0.37
C ILE A 332 26.16 -4.43 -1.59
N ALA A 333 26.77 -5.33 -2.37
CA ALA A 333 27.78 -4.98 -3.35
C ALA A 333 27.25 -4.16 -4.54
N GLU A 334 26.03 -4.46 -4.99
CA GLU A 334 25.38 -3.83 -6.15
C GLU A 334 24.24 -2.88 -5.75
N GLY A 335 24.17 -2.52 -4.47
CA GLY A 335 23.12 -1.65 -3.92
C GLY A 335 21.82 -2.39 -3.65
N VAL A 336 21.00 -1.86 -2.74
CA VAL A 336 19.74 -2.51 -2.38
C VAL A 336 18.69 -2.24 -3.46
N SER A 337 18.21 -3.31 -4.10
CA SER A 337 17.10 -3.26 -5.05
C SER A 337 15.76 -3.60 -4.42
N SER A 338 15.77 -4.39 -3.33
CA SER A 338 14.59 -4.73 -2.56
C SER A 338 14.93 -5.01 -1.11
N TRP A 339 13.95 -4.76 -0.24
CA TRP A 339 14.06 -5.13 1.17
C TRP A 339 12.69 -5.44 1.77
N PHE A 340 12.68 -6.26 2.81
CA PHE A 340 11.49 -6.72 3.50
C PHE A 340 11.76 -6.78 5.00
N THR A 341 10.70 -6.67 5.79
CA THR A 341 10.75 -7.02 7.21
C THR A 341 10.03 -8.33 7.44
N ASP A 342 10.45 -9.09 8.45
CA ASP A 342 9.61 -10.19 8.93
C ASP A 342 8.34 -9.63 9.59
N PRO A 343 7.26 -10.42 9.75
CA PRO A 343 6.01 -9.95 10.35
C PRO A 343 6.16 -9.41 11.78
N THR A 344 7.23 -9.76 12.51
CA THR A 344 7.50 -9.19 13.85
C THR A 344 8.24 -7.85 13.79
N GLY A 345 8.72 -7.45 12.62
CA GLY A 345 9.48 -6.23 12.39
C GLY A 345 10.90 -6.26 12.95
N LYS A 346 11.42 -7.44 13.33
CA LYS A 346 12.72 -7.60 14.02
C LYS A 346 13.85 -7.98 13.08
N LEU A 347 13.55 -8.56 11.93
CA LEU A 347 14.50 -8.90 10.89
C LEU A 347 14.25 -8.02 9.66
N ALA A 348 15.35 -7.60 9.04
CA ALA A 348 15.36 -7.04 7.70
C ALA A 348 16.02 -8.05 6.75
N VAL A 349 15.37 -8.34 5.63
CA VAL A 349 15.95 -9.06 4.50
C VAL A 349 16.23 -8.02 3.43
N VAL A 350 17.47 -7.92 2.99
CA VAL A 350 17.93 -6.95 1.99
C VAL A 350 18.55 -7.69 0.83
N SER A 351 18.31 -7.19 -0.39
CA SER A 351 18.74 -7.86 -1.61
C SER A 351 19.18 -6.86 -2.66
N ASP A 352 20.23 -7.21 -3.41
CA ASP A 352 20.62 -6.50 -4.64
C ASP A 352 19.93 -7.06 -5.90
N GLY A 353 19.05 -8.05 -5.72
CA GLY A 353 18.33 -8.75 -6.78
C GLY A 353 18.96 -10.11 -7.11
N ASP A 354 20.22 -10.30 -6.75
CA ASP A 354 20.98 -11.52 -6.99
C ASP A 354 21.49 -12.16 -5.68
N HIS A 355 21.82 -11.34 -4.68
CA HIS A 355 22.35 -11.73 -3.38
C HIS A 355 21.49 -11.18 -2.25
N VAL A 356 21.41 -11.96 -1.18
CA VAL A 356 20.57 -11.64 -0.02
C VAL A 356 21.41 -11.57 1.25
N ALA A 357 21.10 -10.61 2.11
CA ALA A 357 21.53 -10.61 3.50
C ALA A 357 20.34 -10.50 4.44
N VAL A 358 20.43 -11.18 5.59
CA VAL A 358 19.43 -11.08 6.66
C VAL A 358 20.07 -10.45 7.88
N TRP A 359 19.45 -9.38 8.37
CA TRP A 359 19.93 -8.57 9.47
C TRP A 359 18.91 -8.49 10.60
N GLU A 360 19.35 -8.69 11.85
CA GLU A 360 18.48 -8.57 13.03
C GLU A 360 18.63 -7.21 13.71
N ALA A 361 17.54 -6.45 13.84
CA ALA A 361 17.55 -5.10 14.41
C ALA A 361 17.96 -5.08 15.88
N GLY A 362 17.45 -6.03 16.68
CA GLY A 362 17.62 -6.01 18.13
C GLY A 362 19.04 -6.31 18.58
N THR A 363 19.74 -7.19 17.87
CA THR A 363 21.13 -7.59 18.16
C THR A 363 22.15 -6.89 17.26
N PHE A 364 21.66 -6.21 16.22
CA PHE A 364 22.46 -5.59 15.17
C PHE A 364 23.35 -6.57 14.40
N ARG A 365 23.02 -7.86 14.39
CA ARG A 365 23.84 -8.90 13.75
C ARG A 365 23.31 -9.32 12.40
N THR A 366 24.20 -9.36 11.41
CA THR A 366 23.94 -10.09 10.16
C THR A 366 23.85 -11.56 10.52
N LEU A 367 22.68 -12.16 10.36
CA LEU A 367 22.46 -13.58 10.66
C LEU A 367 23.16 -14.46 9.63
N TRP A 368 22.99 -14.10 8.37
CA TRP A 368 23.75 -14.67 7.26
C TRP A 368 23.69 -13.71 6.07
N GLN A 369 24.68 -13.87 5.20
CA GLN A 369 24.75 -13.22 3.91
C GLN A 369 25.09 -14.28 2.86
N GLN A 370 24.52 -14.13 1.68
CA GLN A 370 24.85 -14.97 0.55
C GLN A 370 26.29 -14.71 0.11
N ALA A 371 27.10 -15.77 0.01
CA ALA A 371 28.44 -15.66 -0.52
C ALA A 371 28.40 -15.42 -2.04
N SER A 372 29.44 -14.78 -2.57
CA SER A 372 29.51 -14.38 -3.99
C SER A 372 29.61 -15.54 -4.97
N ASP A 373 29.95 -16.73 -4.50
CA ASP A 373 30.04 -17.97 -5.27
C ASP A 373 28.74 -18.81 -5.22
N GLU A 374 27.75 -18.39 -4.43
CA GLU A 374 26.46 -19.04 -4.36
C GLU A 374 25.56 -18.71 -5.57
N ALA A 375 24.62 -19.61 -5.87
CA ALA A 375 23.66 -19.40 -6.94
C ALA A 375 22.72 -18.23 -6.60
N LYS A 376 22.60 -17.28 -7.53
CA LYS A 376 21.74 -16.10 -7.40
C LYS A 376 20.29 -16.47 -7.07
N ILE A 377 19.68 -15.72 -6.16
CA ILE A 377 18.28 -15.88 -5.76
C ILE A 377 17.57 -14.52 -5.75
N ALA A 378 16.35 -14.48 -6.29
CA ALA A 378 15.51 -13.30 -6.23
C ALA A 378 14.52 -13.44 -5.07
N THR A 379 14.53 -12.50 -4.14
CA THR A 379 13.63 -12.47 -2.98
C THR A 379 12.20 -12.14 -3.40
N ASP A 380 11.23 -12.83 -2.80
CA ASP A 380 9.81 -12.60 -3.05
C ASP A 380 9.09 -12.12 -1.78
N ALA A 381 9.11 -12.91 -0.71
CA ALA A 381 8.42 -12.57 0.54
C ALA A 381 9.04 -13.21 1.78
N VAL A 382 8.73 -12.65 2.96
CA VAL A 382 9.07 -13.23 4.27
C VAL A 382 7.79 -13.50 5.06
N VAL A 383 7.50 -14.77 5.35
CA VAL A 383 6.32 -15.19 6.11
C VAL A 383 6.67 -16.27 7.12
N GLY A 384 6.28 -16.11 8.39
CA GLY A 384 6.44 -17.17 9.40
C GLY A 384 7.87 -17.60 9.69
N GLY A 385 8.84 -16.70 9.49
CA GLY A 385 10.26 -17.04 9.58
C GLY A 385 10.81 -17.77 8.34
N VAL A 386 10.07 -17.78 7.24
CA VAL A 386 10.48 -18.36 5.95
C VAL A 386 10.65 -17.25 4.93
N LEU A 387 11.83 -17.20 4.33
CA LEU A 387 12.12 -16.41 3.15
C LEU A 387 11.79 -17.24 1.90
N TYR A 388 10.85 -16.74 1.10
CA TYR A 388 10.52 -17.28 -0.20
C TYR A 388 11.37 -16.59 -1.25
N VAL A 389 12.02 -17.40 -2.07
CA VAL A 389 12.88 -16.92 -3.15
C VAL A 389 12.57 -17.66 -4.44
N ASN A 390 12.71 -16.98 -5.56
CA ASN A 390 12.73 -17.60 -6.87
C ASN A 390 14.15 -18.09 -7.17
N GLY A 391 14.28 -19.39 -7.39
CA GLY A 391 15.56 -20.02 -7.70
C GLY A 391 15.85 -20.05 -9.20
N GLY A 392 17.10 -19.81 -9.57
CA GLY A 392 17.64 -20.10 -10.89
C GLY A 392 17.77 -18.88 -11.81
N LYS A 393 18.76 -18.95 -12.72
CA LYS A 393 18.75 -18.09 -13.91
C LYS A 393 17.53 -18.48 -14.75
N PRO A 394 16.81 -17.52 -15.36
CA PRO A 394 15.84 -17.86 -16.39
C PRO A 394 16.62 -18.59 -17.48
N ASP A 395 16.47 -19.90 -17.58
CA ASP A 395 16.97 -20.63 -18.73
C ASP A 395 16.09 -20.18 -19.88
N ARG A 396 16.64 -19.29 -20.73
CA ARG A 396 15.93 -18.62 -21.83
C ARG A 396 15.21 -19.58 -22.80
N ASN A 397 15.51 -20.87 -22.71
CA ASN A 397 15.06 -21.90 -23.64
C ASN A 397 14.06 -22.89 -23.03
N ASP A 398 13.85 -22.89 -21.72
CA ASP A 398 12.86 -23.76 -21.06
C ASP A 398 11.84 -22.82 -20.42
N GLY A 399 10.66 -22.72 -21.04
CA GLY A 399 9.68 -21.66 -20.79
C GLY A 399 9.46 -21.33 -19.31
N ASP A 400 10.17 -20.32 -18.80
CA ASP A 400 9.99 -19.48 -17.61
C ASP A 400 9.21 -20.06 -16.41
N VAL A 401 9.32 -21.35 -16.11
CA VAL A 401 8.79 -21.90 -14.85
C VAL A 401 9.82 -21.65 -13.77
N ARG A 402 9.89 -20.40 -13.29
CA ARG A 402 10.59 -20.10 -12.03
C ARG A 402 9.95 -20.95 -10.95
N THR A 403 10.72 -21.81 -10.31
CA THR A 403 10.24 -22.52 -9.13
C THR A 403 10.63 -21.75 -7.88
N MET A 404 9.74 -21.75 -6.90
CA MET A 404 9.99 -21.09 -5.64
C MET A 404 10.69 -22.05 -4.68
N MET A 405 11.58 -21.50 -3.86
CA MET A 405 12.22 -22.19 -2.74
C MET A 405 11.84 -21.49 -1.44
N ALA A 406 11.68 -22.29 -0.39
CA ALA A 406 11.47 -21.81 0.97
C ALA A 406 12.75 -21.99 1.77
N ILE A 407 13.26 -20.91 2.34
CA ILE A 407 14.49 -20.87 3.13
C ILE A 407 14.13 -20.40 4.54
N ASP A 408 14.65 -21.06 5.57
CA ASP A 408 14.56 -20.56 6.93
C ASP A 408 15.32 -19.24 7.04
N VAL A 409 14.60 -18.16 7.33
CA VAL A 409 15.15 -16.80 7.25
C VAL A 409 16.27 -16.57 8.26
N ARG A 410 16.32 -17.34 9.36
CA ARG A 410 17.34 -17.17 10.41
C ARG A 410 18.58 -18.03 10.17
N THR A 411 18.40 -19.24 9.65
CA THR A 411 19.47 -20.25 9.56
C THR A 411 19.99 -20.50 8.16
N LYS A 412 19.35 -19.92 7.12
CA LYS A 412 19.63 -20.19 5.70
C LYS A 412 19.36 -21.64 5.27
N GLN A 413 18.71 -22.44 6.13
CA GLN A 413 18.36 -23.83 5.82
C GLN A 413 17.28 -23.87 4.74
N ILE A 414 17.48 -24.68 3.70
CA ILE A 414 16.46 -24.90 2.68
C ILE A 414 15.38 -25.84 3.23
N LEU A 415 14.14 -25.36 3.26
CA LEU A 415 12.98 -26.04 3.82
C LEU A 415 12.17 -26.77 2.76
N ALA A 416 12.06 -26.18 1.58
CA ALA A 416 11.44 -26.80 0.41
C ALA A 416 12.04 -26.25 -0.87
N ARG A 417 11.99 -27.07 -1.91
CA ARG A 417 12.37 -26.72 -3.29
C ARG A 417 11.20 -27.03 -4.21
N ASN A 418 11.22 -26.46 -5.41
CA ASN A 418 10.25 -26.74 -6.46
C ASN A 418 8.80 -26.46 -6.04
N LEU A 419 8.61 -25.42 -5.20
CA LEU A 419 7.26 -24.95 -4.89
C LEU A 419 6.66 -24.32 -6.15
N PRO A 420 5.34 -24.47 -6.37
CA PRO A 420 4.65 -23.77 -7.44
C PRO A 420 4.92 -22.27 -7.34
N ASN A 421 5.12 -21.61 -8.48
CA ASN A 421 5.22 -20.15 -8.53
C ASN A 421 3.85 -19.55 -8.23
N ALA A 422 3.62 -19.29 -6.95
CA ALA A 422 2.39 -18.73 -6.41
C ALA A 422 2.78 -17.47 -5.64
N GLY A 423 1.98 -16.41 -5.76
CA GLY A 423 2.20 -15.21 -4.97
C GLY A 423 1.95 -15.52 -3.49
N ILE A 424 2.98 -15.40 -2.66
CA ILE A 424 2.87 -15.53 -1.20
C ILE A 424 3.15 -14.16 -0.61
N GLU A 425 2.19 -13.64 0.15
CA GLU A 425 2.34 -12.32 0.76
C GLU A 425 1.89 -12.36 2.23
N PRO A 426 2.69 -11.83 3.18
CA PRO A 426 2.19 -11.60 4.53
C PRO A 426 1.11 -10.52 4.46
N ILE A 427 -0.07 -10.80 5.01
CA ILE A 427 -1.17 -9.83 5.05
C ILE A 427 -1.34 -9.18 6.42
N GLY A 428 -0.59 -9.64 7.43
CA GLY A 428 -0.60 -9.12 8.80
C GLY A 428 -1.26 -10.07 9.81
N ALA A 429 -1.11 -9.75 11.10
CA ALA A 429 -1.78 -10.42 12.23
C ALA A 429 -1.64 -11.96 12.29
N GLY A 430 -0.51 -12.50 11.80
CA GLY A 430 -0.28 -13.95 11.78
C GLY A 430 -1.01 -14.68 10.65
N TYR A 431 -1.35 -13.98 9.57
CA TYR A 431 -1.91 -14.57 8.35
C TYR A 431 -1.08 -14.20 7.11
N ALA A 432 -1.17 -15.05 6.11
CA ALA A 432 -0.61 -14.83 4.79
C ALA A 432 -1.60 -15.28 3.72
N LEU A 433 -1.52 -14.65 2.56
CA LEU A 433 -2.21 -15.13 1.37
C LEU A 433 -1.30 -16.05 0.56
N TYR A 434 -1.91 -17.04 -0.08
CA TYR A 434 -1.31 -17.87 -1.11
C TYR A 434 -2.18 -17.77 -2.36
N ARG A 435 -1.62 -17.22 -3.42
CA ARG A 435 -2.34 -16.85 -4.64
C ARG A 435 -2.11 -17.86 -5.75
N VAL A 436 -3.22 -18.35 -6.29
CA VAL A 436 -3.25 -19.14 -7.53
C VAL A 436 -4.14 -18.43 -8.55
N PRO A 437 -4.08 -18.76 -9.86
CA PRO A 437 -4.77 -18.00 -10.89
C PRO A 437 -6.30 -17.83 -10.73
N TRP A 438 -6.95 -18.64 -9.89
CA TRP A 438 -8.41 -18.68 -9.73
C TRP A 438 -8.87 -18.54 -8.26
N ALA A 439 -7.95 -18.41 -7.31
CA ALA A 439 -8.29 -18.27 -5.89
C ALA A 439 -7.17 -17.61 -5.08
N ILE A 440 -7.60 -16.97 -3.99
CA ILE A 440 -6.73 -16.57 -2.90
C ILE A 440 -7.06 -17.46 -1.70
N HIS A 441 -6.04 -18.15 -1.19
CA HIS A 441 -6.14 -18.99 -0.02
C HIS A 441 -5.53 -18.25 1.18
N ILE A 442 -6.28 -18.15 2.28
CA ILE A 442 -5.83 -17.48 3.50
C ILE A 442 -5.31 -18.52 4.46
N PHE A 443 -4.02 -18.43 4.79
CA PHE A 443 -3.36 -19.35 5.71
C PHE A 443 -3.03 -18.64 7.03
N ARG A 444 -3.20 -19.37 8.14
CA ARG A 444 -2.54 -19.00 9.38
C ARG A 444 -1.04 -19.21 9.22
N VAL A 445 -0.25 -18.27 9.71
CA VAL A 445 1.20 -18.36 9.77
C VAL A 445 1.60 -19.22 10.96
N GLU A 446 2.43 -20.22 10.70
CA GLU A 446 3.04 -21.04 11.74
C GLU A 446 4.42 -20.46 12.05
N ASN A 447 4.51 -19.73 13.16
CA ASN A 447 5.80 -19.27 13.64
C ASN A 447 6.62 -20.50 14.07
N ARG A 448 7.73 -20.74 13.39
CA ARG A 448 8.72 -21.66 13.93
C ARG A 448 9.28 -21.05 15.22
N PRO A 449 9.27 -21.79 16.34
CA PRO A 449 9.99 -21.35 17.52
C PRO A 449 11.46 -21.17 17.13
N ALA A 450 12.10 -20.11 17.64
CA ALA A 450 13.53 -19.96 17.53
C ALA A 450 14.16 -21.23 18.12
N GLN A 451 14.84 -22.02 17.30
CA GLN A 451 15.67 -23.08 17.82
C GLN A 451 16.78 -22.39 18.61
N SER A 452 16.75 -22.56 19.93
CA SER A 452 17.70 -21.99 20.90
C SER A 452 19.06 -22.63 20.78
#